data_AF-A0A351LER3-F1
#
_entry.id   AF-A0A351LER3-F1
#
_cell.length_a   1.000
_cell.length_b   1.000
_cell.length_c   1.000
_cell.angle_alpha   90.00
_cell.angle_beta   90.00
_cell.angle_gamma   90.00
#
_symmetry.space_group_name_H-M   'P 1'
#
loop_
_entity.id
_entity.type
_entity.pdbx_description
1 polymer ?
#
loop_
_entity_poly.entity_id
_entity_poly.type
_entity_poly.pdbx_seq_one_letter_code
_entity_poly.pdbx_strand_id
1 'polypeptide(L)'
;MAEIIVKSTDPEKALVMLKDAIAKKIALLEYSLEKYRQRLENFEKKYNITSEQFINEWAAEDLEGKDIEYVEWAGEYKLSLVVEENLKILKSLEYVTQ
;
A
#
# COMPACT_ATOMS: atom_id res chain seq x y z
N MET A 1 -4.04 14.35 18.04
CA MET A 1 -4.48 13.03 17.53
C MET A 1 -5.92 12.80 17.99
N ALA A 2 -6.70 12.01 17.25
CA ALA A 2 -8.06 11.64 17.64
C ALA A 2 -8.08 10.17 18.06
N GLU A 3 -8.94 9.83 19.02
CA GLU A 3 -9.06 8.46 19.55
C GLU A 3 -10.14 7.66 18.81
N ILE A 4 -9.90 6.36 18.68
CA ILE A 4 -10.89 5.39 18.19
C ILE A 4 -11.30 4.51 19.37
N ILE A 5 -12.59 4.55 19.76
CA ILE A 5 -13.11 3.79 20.91
C ILE A 5 -13.88 2.57 20.41
N VAL A 6 -13.48 1.38 20.87
CA VAL A 6 -14.15 0.11 20.59
C VAL A 6 -14.69 -0.48 21.89
N LYS A 7 -15.97 -0.87 21.92
CA LYS A 7 -16.61 -1.51 23.07
C LYS A 7 -16.71 -3.02 22.86
N SER A 8 -16.43 -3.79 23.90
CA SER A 8 -16.51 -5.26 23.89
C SER A 8 -17.10 -5.75 25.21
N THR A 9 -17.78 -6.90 25.17
CA THR A 9 -18.19 -7.64 26.38
C THR A 9 -17.01 -8.32 27.07
N ASP A 10 -15.89 -8.50 26.36
CA ASP A 10 -14.62 -9.03 26.86
C ASP A 10 -13.47 -8.16 26.30
N PRO A 11 -13.11 -7.06 26.99
CA PRO A 11 -12.13 -6.09 26.50
C PRO A 11 -10.71 -6.64 26.37
N GLU A 12 -10.28 -7.50 27.30
CA GLU A 12 -8.93 -8.07 27.31
C GLU A 12 -8.72 -8.99 26.11
N LYS A 13 -9.68 -9.91 25.88
CA LYS A 13 -9.63 -10.80 24.71
C LYS A 13 -9.76 -10.02 23.41
N ALA A 14 -10.65 -9.02 23.36
CA ALA A 14 -10.80 -8.18 22.17
C ALA A 14 -9.52 -7.41 21.84
N LEU A 15 -8.80 -6.88 22.84
CA LEU A 15 -7.54 -6.17 22.63
C LEU A 15 -6.47 -7.10 22.03
N VAL A 16 -6.34 -8.33 22.54
CA VAL A 16 -5.41 -9.33 21.98
C VAL A 16 -5.77 -9.67 20.54
N MET A 17 -7.06 -9.89 20.25
CA MET A 17 -7.54 -10.19 18.89
C MET A 17 -7.29 -9.03 17.92
N LEU A 18 -7.53 -7.79 18.34
CA LEU A 18 -7.27 -6.59 17.53
C LEU A 18 -5.78 -6.42 17.24
N LYS A 19 -4.92 -6.60 18.25
CA LYS A 19 -3.45 -6.54 18.08
C LYS A 19 -2.97 -7.56 17.05
N ASP A 20 -3.43 -8.80 17.15
CA ASP A 20 -3.09 -9.88 16.22
C ASP A 20 -3.61 -9.59 14.80
N ALA A 21 -4.86 -9.13 14.66
CA ALA A 21 -5.45 -8.79 13.37
C ALA A 21 -4.71 -7.62 12.69
N ILE A 22 -4.36 -6.57 13.43
CA ILE A 22 -3.61 -5.42 12.92
C ILE A 22 -2.20 -5.85 12.51
N ALA A 23 -1.51 -6.64 13.34
CA ALA A 23 -0.17 -7.15 13.00
C ALA A 23 -0.18 -8.00 11.71
N LYS A 24 -1.16 -8.90 11.56
CA LYS A 24 -1.34 -9.70 10.34
C LYS A 24 -1.63 -8.82 9.12
N LYS A 25 -2.46 -7.79 9.27
CA LYS A 25 -2.77 -6.87 8.19
C LYS A 25 -1.54 -6.06 7.77
N ILE A 26 -0.73 -5.60 8.71
CA ILE A 26 0.56 -4.92 8.45
C ILE A 26 1.47 -5.85 7.63
N ALA A 27 1.70 -7.08 8.10
CA ALA A 27 2.57 -8.04 7.40
C ALA A 27 2.08 -8.35 5.98
N LEU A 28 0.76 -8.48 5.78
CA LEU A 28 0.16 -8.68 4.46
C LEU A 28 0.41 -7.48 3.54
N LEU A 29 0.21 -6.25 4.04
CA LEU A 29 0.40 -5.03 3.25
C LEU A 29 1.88 -4.82 2.90
N GLU A 30 2.81 -5.13 3.82
CA GLU A 30 4.25 -5.10 3.54
C GLU A 30 4.63 -6.04 2.41
N TYR A 31 4.13 -7.28 2.47
CA TYR A 31 4.33 -8.26 1.40
C TYR A 31 3.75 -7.79 0.06
N SER A 32 2.52 -7.27 0.05
CA SER A 32 1.91 -6.73 -1.17
C SER A 32 2.71 -5.55 -1.74
N LEU A 33 3.19 -4.64 -0.89
CA LEU A 33 3.98 -3.49 -1.31
C LEU A 33 5.31 -3.92 -1.94
N GLU A 34 5.96 -4.93 -1.38
CA GLU A 34 7.17 -5.51 -1.97
C GLU A 34 6.89 -6.06 -3.38
N LYS A 35 5.76 -6.75 -3.58
CA LYS A 35 5.36 -7.25 -4.90
C LYS A 35 5.07 -6.15 -5.90
N TYR A 36 4.40 -5.08 -5.48
CA TYR A 36 4.18 -3.93 -6.35
C TYR A 36 5.51 -3.26 -6.73
N ARG A 37 6.41 -3.04 -5.77
CA ARG A 37 7.74 -2.48 -6.04
C ARG A 37 8.55 -3.33 -7.02
N GLN A 38 8.52 -4.66 -6.89
CA GLN A 38 9.18 -5.57 -7.84
C GLN A 38 8.62 -5.46 -9.27
N ARG A 39 7.30 -5.27 -9.42
CA ARG A 39 6.67 -5.08 -10.74
C ARG A 39 7.02 -3.72 -11.34
N LEU A 40 6.95 -2.67 -10.52
CA LEU A 40 7.30 -1.30 -10.92
C LEU A 40 8.75 -1.22 -11.38
N GLU A 41 9.67 -1.86 -10.65
CA GLU A 41 11.10 -1.89 -11.01
C GLU A 41 11.35 -2.45 -12.43
N ASN A 42 10.53 -3.40 -12.90
CA ASN A 42 10.65 -3.93 -14.26
C ASN A 42 10.31 -2.86 -15.30
N PHE A 43 9.24 -2.09 -15.09
CA PHE A 43 8.86 -1.00 -15.99
C PHE A 43 9.87 0.15 -15.93
N GLU A 44 10.28 0.54 -14.73
CA GLU A 44 11.26 1.61 -14.50
C GLU A 44 12.59 1.29 -15.18
N LYS A 45 13.06 0.03 -15.09
CA LYS A 45 14.27 -0.41 -15.81
C LYS A 45 14.08 -0.44 -17.32
N LYS A 46 12.90 -0.83 -17.82
CA LYS A 46 12.62 -0.90 -19.25
C LYS A 46 12.70 0.48 -19.91
N TYR A 47 12.12 1.50 -19.28
CA TYR A 47 12.04 2.86 -19.83
C TYR A 47 13.05 3.84 -19.24
N ASN A 48 13.81 3.42 -18.22
CA ASN A 48 14.82 4.21 -17.50
C ASN A 48 14.26 5.53 -16.91
N ILE A 49 13.07 5.44 -16.32
CA ILE A 49 12.37 6.54 -15.62
C ILE A 49 11.75 5.99 -14.33
N THR A 50 11.44 6.85 -13.37
CA THR A 50 10.70 6.42 -12.16
C THR A 50 9.21 6.31 -12.44
N SER A 51 8.49 5.51 -11.64
CA SER A 51 7.02 5.41 -11.73
C SER A 51 6.31 6.73 -11.41
N GLU A 52 6.94 7.59 -10.59
CA GLU A 52 6.47 8.95 -10.31
C GLU A 52 6.59 9.86 -11.54
N GLN A 53 7.72 9.81 -12.26
CA GLN A 53 7.87 10.57 -13.51
C GLN A 53 6.91 10.05 -14.58
N PHE A 54 6.81 8.73 -14.72
CA PHE A 54 5.89 8.07 -15.63
C PHE A 54 4.45 8.57 -15.47
N ILE A 55 3.89 8.54 -14.26
CA ILE A 55 2.47 8.89 -14.07
C ILE A 55 2.18 10.37 -14.32
N ASN A 56 3.18 11.24 -14.15
CA ASN A 56 3.01 12.69 -14.25
C ASN A 56 3.28 13.23 -15.66
N GLU A 57 4.18 12.60 -16.40
CA GLU A 57 4.76 13.17 -17.61
C GLU A 57 4.54 12.32 -18.87
N TRP A 58 4.20 11.04 -18.75
CA TRP A 58 4.11 10.12 -19.88
C TRP A 58 2.67 9.79 -20.26
N ALA A 59 2.46 9.50 -21.54
CA ALA A 59 1.22 9.01 -22.13
C ALA A 59 1.37 7.56 -22.64
N ALA A 60 0.25 6.95 -23.04
CA ALA A 60 0.27 5.60 -23.59
C ALA A 60 1.11 5.53 -24.87
N GLU A 61 1.10 6.58 -25.68
CA GLU A 61 1.84 6.67 -26.94
C GLU A 61 3.36 6.63 -26.77
N ASP A 62 3.87 6.92 -25.58
CA ASP A 62 5.29 6.84 -25.24
C ASP A 62 5.74 5.41 -24.90
N LEU A 63 4.80 4.48 -24.72
CA LEU A 63 5.06 3.08 -24.38
C LEU A 63 4.94 2.16 -25.59
N GLU A 64 5.79 1.14 -25.66
CA GLU A 64 5.75 0.11 -26.71
C GLU A 64 4.42 -0.65 -26.71
N GLY A 65 3.91 -1.01 -25.52
CA GLY A 65 2.64 -1.71 -25.31
C GLY A 65 1.41 -0.80 -25.24
N LYS A 66 1.59 0.51 -25.47
CA LYS A 66 0.52 1.51 -25.53
C LYS A 66 -0.42 1.48 -24.34
N ASP A 67 -1.73 1.54 -24.58
CA ASP A 67 -2.77 1.63 -23.55
C ASP A 67 -2.72 0.48 -22.54
N ILE A 68 -2.40 -0.74 -22.99
CA ILE A 68 -2.39 -1.92 -22.13
C ILE A 68 -1.27 -1.79 -21.09
N GLU A 69 -0.06 -1.50 -21.57
CA GLU A 69 1.10 -1.33 -20.70
C GLU A 69 0.94 -0.11 -19.80
N TYR A 70 0.35 0.98 -20.32
CA TYR A 70 0.07 2.18 -19.54
C TYR A 70 -0.86 1.88 -18.37
N VAL A 71 -1.98 1.22 -18.64
CA VAL A 71 -2.98 0.87 -17.62
C VAL A 71 -2.38 -0.08 -16.57
N GLU A 72 -1.55 -1.04 -17.01
CA GLU A 72 -0.87 -1.94 -16.09
C GLU A 72 0.07 -1.18 -15.16
N TRP A 73 1.02 -0.41 -15.70
CA TRP A 73 1.99 0.32 -14.88
C TRP A 73 1.32 1.37 -13.99
N ALA A 74 0.40 2.16 -14.53
CA ALA A 74 -0.33 3.17 -13.76
C ALA A 74 -1.17 2.53 -12.64
N GLY A 75 -1.75 1.36 -12.91
CA GLY A 75 -2.48 0.56 -11.92
C GLY A 75 -1.58 0.11 -10.78
N GLU A 76 -0.46 -0.54 -11.10
CA GLU A 76 0.51 -1.02 -10.11
C GLU A 76 1.04 0.13 -9.23
N TYR A 77 1.33 1.29 -9.83
CA TYR A 77 1.84 2.43 -9.09
C TYR A 77 0.79 2.99 -8.13
N LYS A 78 -0.44 3.24 -8.62
CA LYS A 78 -1.54 3.74 -7.78
C LYS A 78 -1.88 2.78 -6.63
N LEU A 79 -1.88 1.47 -6.89
CA LEU A 79 -2.10 0.47 -5.86
C LEU A 79 -1.00 0.48 -4.80
N SER A 80 0.26 0.65 -5.21
CA SER A 80 1.38 0.76 -4.27
C SER A 80 1.24 1.95 -3.33
N LEU A 81 0.78 3.11 -3.83
CA LEU A 81 0.56 4.32 -3.02
C LEU A 81 -0.55 4.10 -1.99
N VAL A 82 -1.66 3.48 -2.39
CA VAL A 82 -2.76 3.14 -1.48
C VAL A 82 -2.30 2.16 -0.39
N VAL A 83 -1.49 1.17 -0.74
CA VAL A 83 -0.95 0.22 0.25
C VAL A 83 0.00 0.92 1.22
N GLU A 84 0.88 1.79 0.72
CA GLU A 84 1.83 2.55 1.53
C GLU A 84 1.12 3.49 2.52
N GLU A 85 0.06 4.19 2.07
CA GLU A 85 -0.76 5.03 2.92
C GLU A 85 -1.44 4.22 4.04
N ASN A 86 -2.08 3.11 3.68
CA ASN A 86 -2.72 2.22 4.66
C ASN A 86 -1.72 1.65 5.67
N LEU A 87 -0.54 1.26 5.20
CA LEU A 87 0.52 0.74 6.04
C LEU A 87 1.01 1.81 7.02
N LYS A 88 1.18 3.05 6.56
CA LYS A 88 1.55 4.20 7.41
C LYS A 88 0.51 4.42 8.51
N ILE A 89 -0.77 4.39 8.18
CA ILE A 89 -1.86 4.55 9.16
C ILE A 89 -1.80 3.43 10.20
N LEU A 90 -1.75 2.16 9.76
CA LEU A 90 -1.73 1.01 10.67
C LEU A 90 -0.50 1.00 11.60
N LYS A 91 0.67 1.39 11.09
CA LYS A 91 1.90 1.50 11.89
C LYS A 91 1.88 2.67 12.87
N SER A 92 1.04 3.68 12.64
CA SER A 92 0.86 4.81 13.56
C SER A 92 -0.14 4.54 14.69
N LEU A 93 -0.79 3.37 14.70
CA LEU A 93 -1.76 3.02 15.73
C LEU A 93 -1.06 2.77 17.08
N GLU A 94 -1.55 3.47 18.10
CA GLU A 94 -1.12 3.29 19.49
C GLU A 94 -2.27 2.70 20.32
N TYR A 95 -1.97 1.72 21.15
CA TYR A 95 -2.95 1.11 22.05
C TYR A 95 -2.92 1.84 23.39
N VAL A 96 -3.88 2.73 23.61
CA VAL A 96 -4.04 3.41 24.89
C VAL A 96 -4.79 2.49 25.86
N THR A 97 -4.12 2.04 26.92
CA THR A 97 -4.78 1.37 28.06
C THR A 97 -5.20 2.43 29.06
N GLN A 98 -6.50 2.51 29.37
CA GLN A 98 -7.04 3.26 30.51
C GLN A 98 -6.92 2.46 31.80
#